data_AF-A0A9D2DS48-F1
#
_entry.id   AF-A0A9D2DS48-F1
#
_cell.length_a   1.000
_cell.length_b   1.000
_cell.length_c   1.000
_cell.angle_alpha   90.00
_cell.angle_beta   90.00
_cell.angle_gamma   90.00
#
_symmetry.space_group_name_H-M   'P 1'
#
loop_
_entity.id
_entity.type
_entity.pdbx_description
1 polymer ?
#
loop_
_entity_poly.entity_id
_entity_poly.type
_entity_poly.pdbx_seq_one_letter_code
_entity_poly.pdbx_strand_id
1 'polypeptide(L)'
;MVINRPTIIIYCKDADKDLLREVCAGIEEEGVLYQTEEREGDLDSLAFDAAKESMLGSGVGILGKRLAMQMEHVPKGKNVFELDSPAFWQCRNLGANSARAIKKMPFKPVMGDEPL
;
A
#
# COMPACT_ATOMS: atom_id res chain seq x y z
N MET A 1 -18.68 19.11 -12.21
CA MET A 1 -18.78 18.20 -11.06
C MET A 1 -17.47 17.46 -10.96
N VAL A 2 -16.64 17.74 -9.95
CA VAL A 2 -15.41 16.95 -9.74
C VAL A 2 -15.86 15.62 -9.12
N ILE A 3 -15.73 14.54 -9.88
CA ILE A 3 -16.01 13.20 -9.37
C ILE A 3 -14.79 12.81 -8.54
N ASN A 4 -14.80 13.09 -7.23
CA ASN A 4 -13.80 12.55 -6.31
C ASN A 4 -14.07 11.04 -6.18
N ARG A 5 -13.34 10.23 -6.95
CA ARG A 5 -13.39 8.79 -6.81
C ARG A 5 -12.50 8.40 -5.63
N PRO A 6 -13.04 7.75 -4.59
CA PRO A 6 -12.23 7.32 -3.47
C PRO A 6 -11.15 6.34 -3.94
N THR A 7 -9.89 6.69 -3.71
CA THR A 7 -8.71 5.96 -4.17
C THR A 7 -7.74 5.72 -3.02
N ILE A 8 -7.02 4.60 -3.08
CA ILE A 8 -5.83 4.37 -2.25
C ILE A 8 -4.67 5.14 -2.86
N ILE A 9 -3.92 5.86 -2.05
CA ILE A 9 -2.74 6.58 -2.52
C ILE A 9 -1.50 5.72 -2.29
N ILE A 10 -0.63 5.70 -3.29
CA ILE A 10 0.67 5.03 -3.26
C ILE A 10 1.72 6.10 -3.49
N TYR A 11 2.57 6.34 -2.50
CA TYR A 11 3.74 7.19 -2.65
C TYR A 11 5.00 6.37 -2.80
N CYS A 12 5.79 6.71 -3.81
CA CYS A 12 7.00 5.99 -4.14
C CYS A 12 8.23 6.88 -4.29
N LYS A 13 9.38 6.32 -3.94
CA LYS A 13 10.70 6.87 -4.23
C LYS A 13 11.63 5.75 -4.67
N ASP A 14 12.27 5.91 -5.82
CA ASP A 14 13.19 4.92 -6.40
C ASP A 14 12.60 3.51 -6.44
N ALA A 15 11.27 3.39 -6.57
CA ALA A 15 10.58 2.13 -6.39
C ALA A 15 10.93 1.12 -7.50
N ASP A 16 11.14 -0.13 -7.08
CA ASP A 16 11.21 -1.24 -8.02
C ASP A 16 9.86 -1.38 -8.75
N LYS A 17 9.91 -1.28 -10.08
CA LYS A 17 8.71 -1.23 -10.93
C LYS A 17 7.90 -2.51 -10.88
N ASP A 18 8.55 -3.65 -10.70
CA ASP A 18 7.85 -4.93 -10.64
C ASP A 18 7.12 -5.06 -9.29
N LEU A 19 7.74 -4.63 -8.19
CA LEU A 19 7.08 -4.61 -6.88
C LEU A 19 5.88 -3.64 -6.87
N LEU A 20 6.05 -2.43 -7.42
CA LEU A 20 4.95 -1.46 -7.53
C LEU A 20 3.79 -2.04 -8.35
N ARG A 21 4.08 -2.70 -9.47
CA ARG A 21 3.05 -3.33 -10.31
C ARG A 21 2.25 -4.39 -9.55
N GLU A 22 2.93 -5.21 -8.74
CA GLU A 22 2.27 -6.24 -7.93
C GLU A 22 1.36 -5.63 -6.85
N VAL A 23 1.79 -4.54 -6.18
CA VAL A 23 0.93 -3.80 -5.24
C VAL A 23 -0.33 -3.28 -5.93
N CYS A 24 -0.18 -2.63 -7.08
CA CYS A 24 -1.29 -2.10 -7.86
C CYS A 24 -2.28 -3.20 -8.25
N ALA A 25 -1.78 -4.32 -8.78
CA ALA A 25 -2.62 -5.47 -9.14
C ALA A 25 -3.40 -6.02 -7.94
N GLY A 26 -2.80 -6.03 -6.74
CA GLY A 26 -3.49 -6.47 -5.52
C GLY A 26 -4.66 -5.58 -5.13
N ILE A 27 -4.52 -4.27 -5.33
CA ILE A 27 -5.61 -3.31 -5.09
C ILE A 27 -6.73 -3.47 -6.13
N GLU A 28 -6.36 -3.65 -7.41
CA GLU A 28 -7.29 -3.86 -8.52
C GLU A 28 -8.12 -5.14 -8.36
N GLU A 29 -7.49 -6.25 -7.94
CA GLU A 29 -8.18 -7.52 -7.66
C GLU A 29 -9.27 -7.38 -6.59
N GLU A 30 -9.06 -6.49 -5.63
CA GLU A 30 -10.03 -6.20 -4.59
C GLU A 30 -11.09 -5.16 -5.02
N GLY A 31 -11.04 -4.70 -6.28
CA GLY A 31 -12.01 -3.80 -6.90
C GLY A 31 -11.92 -2.35 -6.43
N VAL A 32 -10.76 -1.94 -5.90
CA VAL A 32 -10.53 -0.58 -5.39
C VAL A 32 -9.63 0.18 -6.36
N LEU A 33 -9.84 1.50 -6.47
CA LEU A 33 -9.01 2.36 -7.29
C LEU A 33 -7.76 2.79 -6.52
N TYR A 34 -6.66 3.03 -7.23
CA TYR A 34 -5.43 3.59 -6.67
C TYR A 34 -4.89 4.74 -7.51
N GLN A 35 -3.98 5.48 -6.92
CA GLN A 35 -3.17 6.49 -7.58
C GLN A 35 -1.73 6.40 -7.09
N THR A 36 -0.78 6.42 -8.02
CA THR A 36 0.66 6.39 -7.74
C THR A 36 1.27 7.75 -7.97
N GLU A 37 2.05 8.25 -7.03
CA GLU A 37 2.80 9.49 -7.18
C GLU A 37 4.21 9.36 -6.60
N GLU A 38 5.18 9.94 -7.30
CA GLU A 38 6.53 10.06 -6.76
C GLU A 38 6.57 11.17 -5.69
N ARG A 39 7.23 10.88 -4.58
CA ARG A 39 7.42 11.80 -3.45
C ARG A 39 8.79 11.59 -2.83
N GLU A 40 9.33 12.64 -2.24
CA GLU A 40 10.52 12.54 -1.38
C GLU A 40 10.12 12.08 0.02
N GLY A 41 11.04 11.39 0.70
CA GLY A 41 10.84 10.94 2.08
C GLY A 41 11.45 9.58 2.35
N ASP A 42 11.43 9.19 3.63
CA ASP A 42 11.65 7.80 4.04
C ASP A 42 10.35 6.98 3.89
N LEU A 43 10.48 5.66 4.05
CA LEU A 43 9.36 4.73 3.88
C LEU A 43 8.14 5.08 4.76
N ASP A 44 8.40 5.43 6.03
CA ASP A 44 7.35 5.78 6.99
C ASP A 44 6.62 7.06 6.61
N SER A 45 7.35 8.06 6.11
CA SER A 45 6.77 9.31 5.63
C SER A 45 5.89 9.06 4.41
N LEU A 46 6.40 8.32 3.42
CA LEU A 46 5.65 7.97 2.22
C LEU A 46 4.33 7.27 2.55
N ALA A 47 4.37 6.23 3.40
CA ALA A 47 3.17 5.47 3.75
C ALA A 47 2.18 6.31 4.58
N PHE A 48 2.67 7.08 5.55
CA PHE A 48 1.85 7.93 6.42
C PHE A 48 1.17 9.05 5.66
N ASP A 49 1.90 9.77 4.82
CA ASP A 49 1.34 10.87 4.03
C ASP A 49 0.35 10.33 2.99
N ALA A 50 0.65 9.19 2.36
CA ALA A 50 -0.29 8.51 1.47
C ALA A 50 -1.60 8.13 2.18
N ALA A 51 -1.53 7.61 3.41
CA ALA A 51 -2.72 7.22 4.16
C ALA A 51 -3.54 8.44 4.60
N LYS A 52 -2.88 9.55 4.92
CA LYS A 52 -3.53 10.84 5.27
C LYS A 52 -4.19 11.52 4.08
N GLU A 53 -3.59 11.46 2.91
CA GLU A 53 -4.13 12.09 1.69
C GLU A 53 -5.17 11.21 0.99
N SER A 54 -5.15 9.90 1.23
CA SER A 54 -6.21 9.02 0.75
C SER A 54 -7.54 9.33 1.42
N MET A 55 -8.57 9.61 0.61
CA MET A 55 -9.95 9.73 1.09
C MET A 55 -10.49 8.48 1.81
N LEU A 56 -9.83 7.33 1.62
CA LEU A 56 -10.20 6.06 2.22
C LEU A 56 -9.43 5.78 3.52
N GLY A 57 -8.43 6.60 3.86
CA GLY A 57 -7.63 6.46 5.07
C GLY A 57 -6.64 5.28 5.04
N SER A 58 -6.36 4.70 3.86
CA SER A 58 -5.32 3.68 3.65
C SER A 58 -4.32 4.17 2.62
N GLY A 59 -3.03 3.95 2.89
CA GLY A 59 -1.95 4.35 2.00
C GLY A 59 -0.83 3.33 1.96
N VAL A 60 -0.06 3.38 0.87
CA VAL A 60 1.12 2.52 0.68
C VAL A 60 2.34 3.41 0.39
N GLY A 61 3.44 3.15 1.09
CA GLY A 61 4.75 3.73 0.81
C GLY A 61 5.65 2.69 0.16
N ILE A 62 6.42 3.09 -0.86
CA ILE A 62 7.44 2.24 -1.49
C ILE A 62 8.75 3.01 -1.59
N LEU A 63 9.82 2.45 -1.04
CA LEU A 63 11.18 3.02 -1.12
C LEU A 63 12.15 1.95 -1.60
N GLY A 64 12.61 2.04 -2.85
CA GLY A 64 13.41 0.97 -3.45
C GLY A 64 12.65 -0.34 -3.49
N LYS A 65 13.12 -1.32 -2.70
CA LYS A 65 12.50 -2.64 -2.53
C LYS A 65 11.77 -2.83 -1.19
N ARG A 66 11.58 -1.75 -0.44
CA ARG A 66 10.85 -1.76 0.83
C ARG A 66 9.45 -1.23 0.62
N LEU A 67 8.48 -1.85 1.29
CA LEU A 67 7.07 -1.50 1.20
C LEU A 67 6.48 -1.36 2.59
N ALA A 68 5.57 -0.41 2.76
CA ALA A 68 4.82 -0.25 3.98
C ALA A 68 3.35 0.08 3.66
N MET A 69 2.43 -0.55 4.40
CA MET A 69 1.02 -0.18 4.41
C MET A 69 0.71 0.57 5.69
N GLN A 70 -0.01 1.68 5.57
CA GLN A 70 -0.36 2.55 6.68
C GLN A 70 -1.85 2.91 6.67
N MET A 71 -2.38 3.26 7.84
CA MET A 71 -3.76 3.74 8.01
C MET A 71 -3.76 5.13 8.66
N GLU A 72 -4.71 6.00 8.30
CA GLU A 72 -4.76 7.41 8.73
C GLU A 72 -4.73 7.59 10.26
N HIS A 73 -5.36 6.68 10.99
CA HIS A 73 -5.47 6.75 12.46
C HIS A 73 -4.37 5.98 13.19
N VAL A 74 -3.40 5.42 12.46
CA VAL A 74 -2.25 4.73 13.03
C VAL A 74 -1.08 5.73 13.11
N PRO A 75 -0.37 5.82 14.26
CA PRO A 75 0.75 6.74 14.39
C PRO A 75 1.86 6.49 13.36
N LYS A 76 2.48 7.56 12.86
CA LYS A 76 3.67 7.48 11.99
C LYS A 76 4.75 6.61 12.64
N GLY A 77 5.41 5.77 11.82
CA GLY A 77 6.40 4.79 12.28
C GLY A 77 5.82 3.52 12.89
N LYS A 78 4.48 3.36 12.85
CA LYS A 78 3.80 2.11 13.26
C LYS A 78 2.98 1.52 12.12
N ASN A 79 3.61 1.33 10.96
CA ASN A 79 2.94 0.77 9.78
C ASN A 79 2.22 -0.54 10.11
N VAL A 80 1.07 -0.78 9.48
CA VAL A 80 0.28 -2.01 9.67
C VAL A 80 1.08 -3.22 9.17
N PHE A 81 1.74 -3.05 8.02
CA PHE A 81 2.67 -4.01 7.47
C PHE A 81 3.90 -3.29 6.95
N GLU A 82 5.05 -3.93 7.10
CA GLU A 82 6.32 -3.50 6.50
C GLU A 82 7.03 -4.72 5.95
N LEU A 83 7.54 -4.61 4.73
CA LEU A 83 8.25 -5.66 4.02
C LEU A 83 9.55 -5.10 3.47
N ASP A 84 10.63 -5.86 3.62
CA ASP A 84 11.93 -5.55 3.01
C ASP A 84 12.30 -6.64 2.01
N SER A 85 12.53 -6.23 0.76
CA SER A 85 12.85 -7.10 -0.36
C SER A 85 11.88 -8.31 -0.50
N PRO A 86 10.56 -8.08 -0.50
CA PRO A 86 9.57 -9.16 -0.54
C PRO A 86 9.51 -9.88 -1.89
N ALA A 87 8.94 -11.09 -1.86
CA ALA A 87 8.47 -11.79 -3.04
C ALA A 87 7.23 -11.11 -3.65
N PHE A 88 6.98 -11.37 -4.94
CA PHE A 88 5.85 -10.76 -5.67
C PHE A 88 4.48 -11.04 -5.04
N TRP A 89 4.26 -12.26 -4.53
CA TRP A 89 2.99 -12.60 -3.87
C TRP A 89 2.75 -11.77 -2.59
N GLN A 90 3.80 -11.42 -1.86
CA GLN A 90 3.69 -10.58 -0.67
C GLN A 90 3.33 -9.14 -1.05
N CYS A 91 3.91 -8.61 -2.14
CA CYS A 91 3.53 -7.29 -2.70
C CYS A 91 2.06 -7.27 -3.11
N ARG A 92 1.63 -8.30 -3.85
CA ARG A 92 0.23 -8.47 -4.27
C ARG A 92 -0.70 -8.50 -3.06
N ASN A 93 -0.37 -9.29 -2.04
CA ASN A 93 -1.19 -9.38 -0.84
C ASN A 93 -1.18 -8.10 0.00
N LEU A 94 -0.07 -7.36 0.05
CA LEU A 94 -0.01 -6.06 0.71
C LEU A 94 -0.91 -5.05 0.01
N GLY A 95 -0.88 -5.00 -1.33
CA GLY A 95 -1.82 -4.22 -2.13
C GLY A 95 -3.28 -4.59 -1.83
N ALA A 96 -3.61 -5.88 -1.90
CA ALA A 96 -4.95 -6.34 -1.55
C ALA A 96 -5.34 -5.99 -0.10
N ASN A 97 -4.43 -6.08 0.86
CA ASN A 97 -4.69 -5.74 2.26
C ASN A 97 -5.00 -4.26 2.46
N SER A 98 -4.37 -3.36 1.68
CA SER A 98 -4.72 -1.94 1.72
C SER A 98 -6.19 -1.70 1.35
N ALA A 99 -6.70 -2.41 0.33
CA ALA A 99 -8.11 -2.38 -0.05
C ALA A 99 -9.02 -3.10 0.97
N ARG A 100 -8.59 -4.25 1.48
CA ARG A 100 -9.37 -5.04 2.45
C ARG A 100 -9.53 -4.33 3.79
N ALA A 101 -8.57 -3.52 4.21
CA ALA A 101 -8.69 -2.69 5.42
C ALA A 101 -9.91 -1.77 5.35
N ILE A 102 -10.05 -1.06 4.24
CA ILE A 102 -11.17 -0.13 3.98
C ILE A 102 -12.50 -0.90 3.90
N LYS A 103 -12.49 -2.06 3.26
CA LYS A 103 -13.65 -2.96 3.15
C LYS A 103 -13.95 -3.74 4.44
N LYS A 104 -13.14 -3.59 5.49
CA LYS A 104 -13.23 -4.32 6.77
C LYS A 104 -13.23 -5.85 6.60
N MET A 105 -12.39 -6.34 5.69
CA MET A 105 -12.18 -7.76 5.44
C MET A 105 -10.91 -8.27 6.14
N PRO A 106 -10.84 -9.56 6.51
CA PRO A 106 -9.63 -10.15 7.09
C PRO A 106 -8.42 -10.01 6.15
N PHE A 107 -7.24 -9.72 6.67
CA PHE A 107 -6.04 -9.60 5.85
C PHE A 107 -5.59 -10.94 5.27
N LYS A 108 -5.11 -10.90 4.02
CA LYS A 108 -4.31 -11.97 3.41
C LYS A 108 -2.94 -12.03 4.09
N PRO A 109 -2.30 -13.20 4.19
CA PRO A 109 -0.97 -13.32 4.77
C PRO A 109 0.04 -12.53 3.93
N VAL A 110 0.97 -11.85 4.60
CA VAL A 110 2.12 -11.16 3.98
C VAL A 110 3.44 -11.54 4.66
N MET A 111 3.37 -12.31 5.74
CA MET A 111 4.50 -12.87 6.48
C MET A 111 4.33 -14.39 6.53
N GLY A 112 5.45 -15.11 6.57
CA GLY A 112 5.49 -16.57 6.52
C GLY A 112 5.71 -17.10 5.10
N ASP A 113 5.62 -18.42 4.96
CA ASP A 113 5.82 -19.11 3.68
C ASP A 113 4.72 -18.78 2.66
N GLU A 114 5.03 -18.93 1.38
CA GLU A 114 4.06 -18.75 0.29
C GLU A 114 2.88 -19.72 0.49
N PRO A 115 1.63 -19.23 0.50
CA PRO A 115 0.48 -20.10 0.69
C PRO A 115 0.39 -21.12 -0.45
N LEU A 116 0.34 -22.40 -0.08
CA LEU A 116 0.18 -23.57 -0.96
C LEU A 116 -1.13 -23.52 -1.77
#